data_AF-A0A7T7KLZ9-F1
#
_entry.id   AF-A0A7T7KLZ9-F1
#
_cell.length_a   1.000
_cell.length_b   1.000
_cell.length_c   1.000
_cell.angle_alpha   90.00
_cell.angle_beta   90.00
_cell.angle_gamma   90.00
#
_symmetry.space_group_name_H-M   'P 1'
#
loop_
_entity.id
_entity.type
_entity.pdbx_description
1 polymer ?
#
loop_
_entity_poly.entity_id
_entity_poly.type
_entity_poly.pdbx_seq_one_letter_code
_entity_poly.pdbx_strand_id
1 'polypeptide(L)' 'MPFGDIGVVEAASYDGVTVGLRVNESIHAPLLCVANVFDLASDDLSLPGNVNE' A
#
# COMPACT_ATOMS: atom_id res chain seq x y z
N MET A 1 27.87 -2.17 -2.68
CA MET A 1 27.19 -3.48 -2.80
C MET A 1 25.71 -3.21 -2.99
N PRO A 2 25.02 -3.89 -3.94
CA PRO A 2 23.58 -4.10 -3.86
C PRO A 2 23.24 -4.71 -2.49
N PHE A 3 22.03 -4.48 -2.00
CA PHE A 3 21.48 -4.90 -0.69
C PHE A 3 22.34 -5.95 0.05
N GLY A 4 22.97 -5.55 1.16
CA GLY A 4 23.99 -6.37 1.86
C GLY A 4 23.46 -7.64 2.53
N ASP A 5 22.13 -7.75 2.65
CA ASP A 5 21.41 -8.94 3.10
C ASP A 5 20.04 -8.97 2.41
N ILE A 6 19.79 -10.01 1.60
CA ILE A 6 18.51 -10.20 0.90
C ILE A 6 17.42 -10.77 1.81
N GLY A 7 17.81 -11.44 2.91
CA GLY A 7 16.87 -12.05 3.85
C GLY A 7 15.96 -11.02 4.53
N VAL A 8 16.41 -9.77 4.63
CA VAL A 8 15.60 -8.65 5.12
C VAL A 8 14.40 -8.36 4.19
N VAL A 9 14.58 -8.50 2.87
CA VAL A 9 13.50 -8.28 1.89
C VAL A 9 12.57 -9.48 1.85
N GLU A 10 13.10 -10.70 1.95
CA GLU A 10 12.31 -11.92 2.00
C GLU A 10 11.43 -12.00 3.26
N ALA A 11 11.89 -11.42 4.37
CA ALA A 11 11.13 -11.33 5.62
C ALA A 11 10.10 -10.18 5.65
N ALA A 12 10.06 -9.31 4.64
CA ALA A 12 9.13 -8.20 4.61
C ALA A 12 7.69 -8.69 4.31
N SER A 13 6.72 -8.25 5.12
CA SER A 13 5.29 -8.43 4.84
C SER A 13 4.74 -7.15 4.21
N TYR A 14 4.04 -7.25 3.09
CA TYR A 14 3.38 -6.12 2.44
C TYR A 14 2.26 -6.59 1.51
N ASP A 15 1.21 -5.76 1.39
CA ASP A 15 0.15 -5.92 0.39
C ASP A 15 0.44 -5.01 -0.81
N GLY A 16 0.52 -5.60 -2.00
CA GLY A 16 0.49 -4.86 -3.24
C GLY A 16 -0.95 -4.44 -3.57
N VAL A 17 -1.23 -3.14 -3.63
CA VAL A 17 -2.59 -2.64 -3.87
C VAL A 17 -2.67 -1.61 -5.01
N THR A 18 -3.82 -1.57 -5.68
CA THR A 18 -4.23 -0.44 -6.55
C THR A 18 -5.37 0.32 -5.88
N VAL A 19 -5.33 1.65 -5.95
CA VAL A 19 -6.37 2.51 -5.36
C VAL A 19 -7.22 3.21 -6.42
N GLY A 20 -8.53 3.15 -6.24
CA GLY A 20 -9.47 4.00 -6.96
C GLY A 20 -9.56 5.35 -6.28
N LEU A 21 -9.12 6.42 -6.96
CA LEU A 21 -9.21 7.78 -6.45
C LEU A 21 -10.43 8.50 -7.05
N ARG A 22 -11.25 9.09 -6.18
CA ARG A 22 -12.33 10.01 -6.57
C ARG A 22 -11.83 11.45 -6.51
N VAL A 23 -12.07 12.19 -7.58
CA VAL A 23 -11.90 13.65 -7.60
C VAL A 23 -13.14 14.29 -6.97
N ASN A 24 -12.97 15.17 -5.98
CA ASN A 24 -14.10 15.94 -5.44
C ASN A 24 -14.23 17.29 -6.16
N GLU A 25 -15.46 17.70 -6.45
CA GLU A 25 -15.76 18.98 -7.10
C GLU A 25 -15.62 20.18 -6.14
N SER A 26 -15.88 19.96 -4.85
CA SER A 26 -15.79 20.99 -3.82
C SER A 26 -14.35 21.17 -3.33
N ILE A 27 -13.87 22.41 -3.36
CA ILE A 27 -12.57 22.79 -2.79
C ILE A 27 -12.51 22.71 -1.26
N HIS A 28 -13.67 22.56 -0.61
CA HIS A 28 -13.76 22.34 0.84
C HIS A 28 -13.61 20.86 1.22
N ALA A 29 -13.47 19.97 0.24
CA ALA A 29 -13.12 18.57 0.43
C ALA A 29 -11.71 18.30 -0.13
N PRO A 30 -11.05 17.19 0.26
CA PRO A 30 -9.78 16.81 -0.34
C PRO A 30 -9.93 16.65 -1.86
N LEU A 31 -8.96 17.13 -2.65
CA LEU A 31 -9.04 17.06 -4.11
C LEU A 31 -9.13 15.62 -4.61
N LEU A 32 -8.40 14.70 -3.97
CA LEU A 32 -8.41 13.27 -4.23
C LEU A 32 -8.75 12.51 -2.95
N CYS A 33 -9.70 11.57 -3.04
CA CYS A 33 -10.05 10.65 -1.95
C CYS A 33 -9.95 9.20 -2.42
N VAL A 34 -9.47 8.32 -1.55
CA VAL A 34 -9.52 6.87 -1.79
C VAL A 34 -10.98 6.41 -1.66
N ALA A 35 -11.54 5.87 -2.73
CA ALA A 35 -12.89 5.31 -2.75
C ALA A 35 -12.88 3.79 -2.64
N ASN A 36 -11.82 3.15 -3.16
CA ASN A 36 -11.65 1.71 -3.17
C ASN A 36 -10.16 1.34 -3.08
N VAL A 37 -9.90 0.16 -2.50
CA VAL A 37 -8.60 -0.48 -2.47
C VAL A 37 -8.78 -1.87 -3.08
N PHE A 38 -7.93 -2.22 -4.04
CA PHE A 38 -7.93 -3.52 -4.71
C PHE A 38 -6.60 -4.21 -4.41
N ASP A 39 -6.69 -5.43 -3.87
CA ASP A 39 -5.54 -6.29 -3.64
C ASP A 39 -5.03 -6.89 -4.96
N LEU A 40 -3.71 -7.01 -5.09
CA LEU A 40 -3.02 -7.64 -6.21
C LEU A 40 -2.04 -8.75 -5.78
N ALA A 41 -1.77 -8.92 -4.49
CA ALA A 41 -0.68 -9.76 -4.00
C ALA A 41 -1.07 -10.77 -2.92
N SER A 42 -1.88 -10.39 -1.91
CA SER A 42 -2.19 -11.28 -0.78
C SER A 42 -3.59 -11.88 -0.82
N ASP A 43 -4.43 -11.42 -1.75
CA ASP A 43 -5.82 -11.87 -2.00
C ASP A 43 -6.86 -11.35 -0.96
N ASP A 44 -6.42 -10.88 0.21
CA ASP A 44 -7.31 -10.43 1.28
C ASP A 44 -6.78 -9.26 2.16
N LEU A 45 -5.70 -8.59 1.77
CA LEU A 45 -5.04 -7.52 2.53
C LEU A 45 -4.55 -7.95 3.93
N SER A 46 -4.10 -9.20 4.07
CA SER A 46 -3.66 -9.77 5.34
C SER A 46 -2.17 -9.57 5.66
N LEU A 47 -1.38 -8.95 4.78
CA LEU A 47 0.06 -8.77 4.97
C LEU A 47 0.41 -7.30 5.26
N PRO A 48 0.18 -6.80 6.49
CA PRO A 48 0.51 -5.43 6.83
C PRO A 48 2.03 -5.21 6.79
N GLY A 49 2.42 -4.03 6.33
CA GLY A 49 3.78 -3.53 6.47
C GLY A 49 4.16 -3.40 7.94
N ASN A 50 5.14 -4.19 8.39
CA ASN A 50 5.71 -4.06 9.74
C ASN A 50 6.84 -3.03 9.70
N VAL A 51 6.71 -1.94 10.46
CA VAL A 51 7.82 -1.03 10.74
C VAL A 51 8.47 -1.45 12.05
N ASN A 52 9.80 -1.60 12.06
CA ASN A 52 10.54 -1.78 13.29
C ASN A 52 10.54 -0.43 14.04
N GLU A 53 9.76 -0.32 15.12
CA GLU A 53 9.93 0.72 16.16
C GLU A 53 11.14 0.39 17.05
#